data_AF-A0A1A2GIE9-F1
#
_entry.id   AF-A0A1A2GIE9-F1
#
_cell.length_a   1.000
_cell.length_b   1.000
_cell.length_c   1.000
_cell.angle_alpha   90.00
_cell.angle_beta   90.00
_cell.angle_gamma   90.00
#
_symmetry.space_group_name_H-M   'P 1'
#
loop_
_entity.id
_entity.type
_entity.pdbx_description
1 polymer ?
#
loop_
_entity_poly.entity_id
_entity_poly.type
_entity_poly.pdbx_seq_one_letter_code
_entity_poly.pdbx_strand_id
1 'polypeptide(L)'
;MSEFAGPGDLCPNDHSHGDVGCAEVIRQVWLLLDGECNPDTREKLRQHLEACPGCFQHYGLEERLKLLIATKCKGEKAPQGLRERLRLEIQRTTIIRGAQ
;
A
#
# COMPACT_ATOMS: atom_id res chain seq x y z
N MET A 1 7.26 41.08 1.84
CA MET A 1 8.58 40.71 2.40
C MET A 1 8.42 39.37 3.09
N SER A 2 9.13 38.37 2.56
CA SER A 2 9.49 37.08 3.15
C SER A 2 8.36 36.11 3.53
N GLU A 3 8.03 35.31 2.52
CA GLU A 3 7.25 34.09 2.53
C GLU A 3 7.99 33.00 3.33
N PHE A 4 7.36 32.51 4.40
CA PHE A 4 7.74 31.26 5.05
C PHE A 4 6.92 30.13 4.41
N ALA A 5 7.54 29.39 3.49
CA ALA A 5 7.09 28.05 3.12
C ALA A 5 8.33 27.15 3.12
N GLY A 6 8.37 26.20 4.04
CA GLY A 6 9.51 25.29 4.24
C GLY A 6 9.69 24.30 3.08
N PRO A 7 10.88 23.71 2.91
CA PRO A 7 11.18 22.80 1.81
C PRO A 7 10.62 21.41 2.15
N GLY A 8 9.33 21.22 1.92
CA GLY A 8 8.77 19.91 1.67
C GLY A 8 8.90 19.65 0.18
N ASP A 9 9.89 18.82 -0.18
CA ASP A 9 10.20 18.37 -1.54
C ASP A 9 8.93 17.93 -2.29
N LEU A 10 8.35 18.88 -3.02
CA LEU A 10 7.46 18.58 -4.13
C LEU A 10 8.38 18.31 -5.30
N CYS A 11 8.48 17.05 -5.71
CA CYS A 11 9.14 16.66 -6.94
C CYS A 11 8.73 17.64 -8.07
N PRO A 12 9.64 18.46 -8.64
CA PRO A 12 9.32 19.58 -9.55
C PRO A 12 8.81 19.16 -10.93
N ASN A 13 8.60 17.85 -11.13
CA ASN A 13 8.65 17.26 -12.44
C ASN A 13 7.36 16.49 -12.73
N ASP A 14 6.45 17.16 -13.43
CA ASP A 14 5.36 16.60 -14.24
C ASP A 14 5.96 15.83 -15.44
N HIS A 15 6.77 14.81 -15.17
CA HIS A 15 7.32 13.96 -16.21
C HIS A 15 6.47 12.72 -16.32
N SER A 16 5.69 12.65 -17.40
CA SER A 16 5.05 11.41 -17.84
C SER A 16 6.11 10.36 -18.17
N HIS A 17 6.51 9.58 -17.17
CA HIS A 17 7.40 8.42 -17.29
C HIS A 17 6.63 7.13 -17.65
N GLY A 18 5.48 7.24 -18.32
CA GLY A 18 4.64 6.12 -18.71
C GLY A 18 3.17 6.49 -18.88
N ASP A 19 2.30 5.48 -18.88
CA ASP A 19 0.83 5.61 -19.00
C ASP A 19 0.17 6.22 -17.74
N VAL A 20 0.90 6.29 -16.63
CA VAL A 20 0.48 6.90 -15.36
C VAL A 20 1.49 7.96 -14.91
N GLY A 21 0.97 9.12 -14.50
CA GLY A 21 1.78 10.24 -14.00
C GLY A 21 2.18 10.11 -12.54
N CYS A 22 3.19 10.86 -12.11
CA CYS A 22 3.72 10.84 -10.74
C CYS A 22 2.62 11.08 -9.67
N ALA A 23 1.71 12.01 -9.93
CA ALA A 23 0.60 12.32 -9.02
C ALA A 23 -0.33 11.10 -8.81
N GLU A 24 -0.56 10.31 -9.85
CA GLU A 24 -1.37 9.11 -9.75
C GLU A 24 -0.70 8.03 -8.91
N VAL A 25 0.60 7.85 -9.13
CA VAL A 25 1.42 6.89 -8.39
C VAL A 25 1.43 7.23 -6.90
N ILE A 26 1.60 8.50 -6.56
CA ILE A 26 1.56 8.98 -5.17
C ILE A 26 0.19 8.73 -4.54
N ARG A 27 -0.92 8.98 -5.26
CA ARG A 27 -2.28 8.69 -4.74
C ARG A 27 -2.51 7.21 -4.48
N GLN A 28 -1.95 6.34 -5.32
CA GLN A 28 -2.19 4.90 -5.25
C GLN A 28 -1.13 4.11 -4.45
N VAL A 29 -0.08 4.76 -3.97
CA VAL A 29 1.06 4.11 -3.31
C VAL A 29 0.62 3.25 -2.10
N TRP A 30 -0.37 3.71 -1.34
CA TRP A 30 -0.90 2.98 -0.17
C TRP A 30 -1.67 1.72 -0.58
N LEU A 31 -2.52 1.82 -1.60
CA LEU A 31 -3.26 0.67 -2.17
C LEU A 31 -2.29 -0.38 -2.73
N LEU A 32 -1.21 0.08 -3.37
CA LEU A 32 -0.15 -0.79 -3.86
C LEU A 32 0.54 -1.52 -2.71
N LEU A 33 0.87 -0.81 -1.64
CA LEU A 33 1.53 -1.35 -0.44
C LEU A 33 0.63 -2.32 0.35
N ASP A 34 -0.69 -2.09 0.38
CA ASP A 34 -1.65 -3.02 1.02
C ASP A 34 -2.03 -4.21 0.14
N GLY A 35 -1.59 -4.21 -1.12
CA GLY A 35 -1.92 -5.26 -2.09
C GLY A 35 -3.36 -5.18 -2.62
N GLU A 36 -4.03 -4.04 -2.43
CA GLU A 36 -5.42 -3.79 -2.82
C GLU A 36 -5.56 -3.28 -4.27
N CYS A 37 -4.44 -3.04 -4.97
CA CYS A 37 -4.47 -2.77 -6.40
C CYS A 37 -4.86 -4.00 -7.21
N ASN A 38 -5.72 -3.77 -8.22
CA ASN A 38 -5.97 -4.73 -9.30
C ASN A 38 -4.65 -5.02 -10.08
N PRO A 39 -4.57 -6.15 -10.81
CA PRO A 39 -3.30 -6.59 -11.42
C PRO A 39 -2.77 -5.61 -12.48
N ASP A 40 -3.65 -5.03 -13.29
CA ASP A 40 -3.26 -4.11 -14.37
C ASP A 40 -2.69 -2.80 -13.81
N THR A 41 -3.35 -2.24 -12.79
CA THR A 41 -2.88 -1.03 -12.10
C THR A 41 -1.57 -1.30 -11.37
N ARG A 42 -1.42 -2.46 -10.74
CA ARG A 42 -0.17 -2.84 -10.07
C ARG A 42 1.01 -2.85 -11.04
N GLU A 43 0.82 -3.37 -12.23
CA GLU A 43 1.86 -3.42 -13.26
C GLU A 43 2.23 -2.02 -13.74
N LYS A 44 1.25 -1.17 -14.07
CA LYS A 44 1.49 0.23 -14.48
C LYS A 44 2.24 1.03 -13.41
N LEU A 45 1.87 0.87 -12.14
CA LEU A 45 2.53 1.54 -11.03
C LEU A 45 3.98 1.06 -10.87
N ARG A 46 4.25 -0.24 -11.01
CA ARG A 46 5.62 -0.78 -10.95
C ARG A 46 6.51 -0.25 -12.06
N GLN A 47 6.01 -0.25 -13.29
CA GLN A 47 6.74 0.30 -14.44
C GLN A 47 7.12 1.77 -14.22
N HIS A 48 6.20 2.57 -13.67
CA HIS A 48 6.52 3.96 -13.33
C HIS A 48 7.55 4.06 -12.19
N LEU A 49 7.44 3.26 -11.13
CA LEU A 49 8.40 3.26 -10.02
C LEU A 49 9.82 2.87 -10.46
N GLU A 50 9.94 1.98 -11.46
CA GLU A 50 11.24 1.61 -12.07
C GLU A 50 11.82 2.75 -12.92
N ALA A 51 10.95 3.51 -13.62
CA ALA A 51 11.36 4.60 -14.49
C ALA A 51 11.58 5.94 -13.77
N CYS A 52 10.99 6.14 -12.58
CA CYS A 52 10.98 7.41 -11.85
C CYS A 52 11.62 7.26 -10.44
N PRO A 53 12.90 7.65 -10.27
CA PRO A 53 13.58 7.59 -8.98
C PRO A 53 12.90 8.39 -7.87
N GLY A 54 12.25 9.51 -8.19
CA GLY A 54 11.52 10.33 -7.22
C GLY A 54 10.34 9.56 -6.63
N CYS A 55 9.48 8.98 -7.47
CA CYS A 55 8.38 8.14 -7.00
C CYS A 55 8.87 6.90 -6.26
N PHE A 56 10.01 6.30 -6.67
CA PHE A 56 10.63 5.20 -5.94
C PHE A 56 11.06 5.59 -4.52
N GLN A 57 11.63 6.79 -4.35
CA GLN A 57 12.00 7.31 -3.03
C GLN A 57 10.76 7.55 -2.15
N HIS A 58 9.69 8.13 -2.71
CA HIS A 58 8.42 8.30 -2.00
C HIS A 58 7.84 6.96 -1.58
N TYR A 59 7.79 5.98 -2.49
CA TYR A 59 7.35 4.61 -2.19
C TYR A 59 8.13 4.01 -1.01
N GLY A 60 9.47 4.11 -1.04
CA GLY A 60 10.31 3.58 0.04
C GLY A 60 10.12 4.29 1.38
N LEU A 61 9.74 5.57 1.40
CA LEU A 61 9.37 6.27 2.63
C LEU A 61 8.06 5.71 3.20
N GLU A 62 7.03 5.59 2.36
CA GLU A 62 5.71 5.09 2.75
C GLU A 62 5.78 3.63 3.25
N GLU A 63 6.59 2.80 2.60
CA GLU A 63 6.84 1.42 3.05
C GLU A 63 7.46 1.39 4.47
N ARG A 64 8.50 2.20 4.70
CA ARG A 64 9.13 2.30 6.04
C ARG A 64 8.15 2.83 7.08
N LEU A 65 7.30 3.78 6.71
CA LEU A 65 6.26 4.30 7.59
C LEU A 65 5.24 3.21 7.96
N LYS A 66 4.73 2.46 7.00
CA LYS A 66 3.84 1.31 7.26
C LYS A 66 4.49 0.27 8.15
N LEU A 67 5.77 -0.07 7.91
CA LEU A 67 6.51 -1.01 8.75
C LEU A 67 6.63 -0.51 10.20
N LEU A 68 6.90 0.78 10.38
CA LEU A 68 6.98 1.39 11.69
C LEU A 68 5.63 1.32 12.43
N ILE A 69 4.54 1.67 11.75
CA ILE A 69 3.17 1.58 12.29
C ILE A 69 2.87 0.12 12.67
N ALA A 70 3.11 -0.83 11.77
CA ALA A 70 2.89 -2.24 12.05
C ALA A 70 3.70 -2.74 13.27
N THR A 71 4.91 -2.22 13.46
CA THR A 71 5.77 -2.62 14.59
C THR A 71 5.34 -2.01 15.91
N LYS A 72 4.93 -0.73 15.91
CA LYS A 72 4.62 0.05 17.11
C LYS A 72 3.15 -0.03 17.52
N CYS A 73 2.26 -0.24 16.56
CA CYS A 73 0.82 -0.31 16.75
C CYS A 73 0.28 -1.74 16.56
N LYS A 74 1.14 -2.78 16.61
CA LYS A 74 0.66 -4.15 16.73
C LYS A 74 -0.09 -4.26 18.06
N GLY A 75 -1.42 -4.34 17.99
CA GLY A 75 -2.24 -4.59 19.16
C GLY A 75 -1.92 -5.93 19.81
N GLU A 76 -2.67 -6.27 20.85
CA GLU A 76 -2.55 -7.57 21.49
C GLU A 76 -2.90 -8.71 20.51
N LYS A 77 -2.25 -9.86 20.69
CA LYS A 77 -2.59 -11.06 19.91
C LYS A 77 -4.06 -11.40 20.16
N ALA A 78 -4.81 -11.60 19.07
CA ALA A 78 -6.20 -12.05 19.15
C ALA A 78 -6.34 -13.25 20.11
N PRO A 79 -7.32 -13.23 21.05
CA PRO A 79 -7.50 -14.28 22.05
C PRO A 79 -7.64 -15.67 21.42
N GLN A 80 -7.13 -16.70 22.09
CA GLN A 80 -7.13 -18.07 21.57
C GLN A 80 -8.54 -18.58 21.24
N GLY A 81 -9.52 -18.35 22.13
CA GLY A 81 -10.90 -18.77 21.88
C GLY A 81 -11.54 -18.11 20.65
N LEU A 82 -11.17 -16.86 20.32
CA LEU A 82 -11.64 -16.21 19.10
C LEU A 82 -11.05 -16.89 17.85
N ARG A 83 -9.76 -17.23 17.89
CA ARG A 83 -9.09 -17.94 16.79
C ARG A 83 -9.67 -19.33 16.54
N GLU A 84 -9.96 -20.07 17.60
CA GLU A 84 -10.56 -21.41 17.51
C GLU A 84 -11.95 -21.35 16.90
N ARG A 85 -12.81 -20.43 17.38
CA ARG A 85 -14.14 -20.20 16.82
C ARG A 85 -14.09 -19.81 15.34
N LEU A 86 -13.19 -18.90 14.96
CA LEU A 86 -13.00 -18.50 13.56
C LEU A 86 -12.60 -19.68 12.67
N ARG A 87 -11.67 -20.53 13.12
CA ARG A 87 -11.25 -21.72 12.36
C ARG A 87 -12.41 -22.69 12.11
N LEU A 88 -13.21 -22.96 13.16
CA LEU A 88 -14.38 -23.84 13.03
C LEU A 88 -15.40 -23.28 12.04
N GLU A 89 -15.71 -21.98 12.13
CA GLU A 89 -16.71 -21.36 11.25
C GLU A 89 -16.24 -21.29 9.79
N ILE A 90 -14.95 -21.03 9.57
CA ILE A 90 -14.34 -21.07 8.23
C ILE A 90 -14.43 -22.48 7.65
N GLN A 91 -14.00 -23.51 8.40
CA GLN A 91 -14.08 -24.91 7.96
C GLN A 91 -15.52 -25.32 7.61
N ARG A 92 -16.49 -24.98 8.48
CA ARG A 92 -17.91 -25.23 8.25
C ARG A 92 -18.38 -24.59 6.94
N THR A 93 -18.05 -23.33 6.72
CA THR A 93 -18.46 -22.58 5.51
C THR A 93 -17.83 -23.16 4.24
N THR A 94 -16.57 -23.58 4.29
CA THR A 94 -15.88 -24.19 3.15
C THR A 94 -16.48 -25.56 2.78
N ILE A 95 -16.84 -26.39 3.76
CA ILE A 95 -17.46 -27.70 3.51
C ILE A 95 -18.83 -27.54 2.82
N ILE A 96 -19.63 -26.57 3.25
CA ILE A 96 -20.97 -26.34 2.69
C ILE A 96 -20.91 -25.84 1.23
N ARG A 97 -19.89 -25.03 0.88
CA ARG A 97 -19.72 -24.50 -0.47
C ARG A 97 -19.04 -25.46 -1.45
N GLY A 98 -18.23 -26.41 -0.97
CA GLY A 98 -17.58 -27.42 -1.81
C GLY A 98 -18.42 -28.66 -2.10
N ALA A 99 -19.57 -28.82 -1.43
CA ALA A 99 -20.53 -29.90 -1.64
C ALA A 99 -21.71 -29.51 -2.56
N GLN A 100 -21.66 -28.32 -3.17
CA GLN A 100 -22.61 -27.81 -4.17
C GLN A 100 -21.97 -27.80 -5.55
#